data_AF-A0A3P7FKY7-F1
#
_entry.id   AF-A0A3P7FKY7-F1
#
_cell.length_a   1.000
_cell.length_b   1.000
_cell.length_c   1.000
_cell.angle_alpha   90.00
_cell.angle_beta   90.00
_cell.angle_gamma   90.00
#
_symmetry.space_group_name_H-M   'P 1'
#
loop_
_entity.id
_entity.type
_entity.pdbx_description
1 polymer ?
#
loop_
_entity_poly.entity_id
_entity_poly.type
_entity_poly.pdbx_seq_one_letter_code
_entity_poly.pdbx_strand_id
1 'polypeptide(L)' 'MHELAEDLPHSHVSNSRLMCAYSGEPMDDDNEPFMLPNGYVYGANSIEKLLNASDEIVCPRTGEIYPANQLLRVFVL' A
#
# COMPACT_ATOMS: atom_id res chain seq x y z
N MET A 1 9.91 -28.98 23.65
CA MET A 1 10.91 -28.60 22.64
C MET A 1 10.24 -28.77 21.29
N HIS A 2 10.11 -27.72 20.47
CA HIS A 2 9.30 -27.77 19.26
C HIS A 2 10.06 -28.46 18.11
N GLU A 3 10.07 -29.78 18.12
CA GLU A 3 10.72 -30.66 17.12
C GLU A 3 10.30 -30.32 15.68
N LEU A 4 9.06 -29.88 15.47
CA LEU A 4 8.57 -29.49 14.14
C LEU A 4 9.28 -28.28 13.51
N ALA A 5 9.99 -27.46 14.30
CA ALA A 5 10.56 -26.21 13.80
C ALA A 5 12.07 -26.30 13.46
N GLU A 6 12.72 -27.44 13.72
CA GLU A 6 14.18 -27.56 13.62
C GLU A 6 14.70 -27.52 12.17
N ASP A 7 13.92 -28.04 11.21
CA ASP A 7 14.25 -28.07 9.78
C ASP A 7 13.74 -26.85 8.98
N LEU A 8 13.13 -25.85 9.64
CA LEU A 8 12.65 -24.67 8.92
C LEU A 8 13.84 -23.77 8.54
N PRO A 9 14.04 -23.47 7.24
CA PRO A 9 15.10 -22.57 6.83
C PRO A 9 14.90 -21.21 7.52
N HIS A 10 15.96 -20.72 8.17
CA HIS A 10 15.98 -19.41 8.82
C HIS A 10 15.70 -18.33 7.76
N SER A 11 14.44 -17.89 7.71
CA SER A 11 13.97 -16.88 6.77
C SER A 11 14.35 -15.50 7.30
N HIS A 12 15.65 -15.18 7.30
CA HIS A 12 16.14 -13.88 7.74
C HIS A 12 15.96 -12.86 6.61
N VAL A 13 14.82 -12.17 6.60
CA VAL A 13 14.59 -11.02 5.71
C VAL A 13 15.09 -9.77 6.42
N SER A 14 16.14 -9.13 5.91
CA SER A 14 16.77 -7.98 6.56
C SER A 14 15.94 -6.70 6.44
N ASN A 15 15.15 -6.58 5.38
CA ASN A 15 14.46 -5.35 5.02
C ASN A 15 12.96 -5.62 4.85
N SER A 16 12.14 -4.79 5.48
CA SER A 16 10.71 -4.76 5.19
C SER A 16 10.47 -4.22 3.78
N ARG A 17 9.39 -4.69 3.14
CA ARG A 17 8.88 -4.12 1.89
C ARG A 17 7.48 -3.62 2.12
N LEU A 18 7.19 -2.45 1.59
CA LEU A 18 5.84 -1.91 1.60
C LEU A 18 5.09 -2.45 0.40
N MET A 19 3.92 -3.03 0.66
CA MET A 19 3.06 -3.64 -0.35
C MET A 19 1.74 -2.91 -0.34
N CYS A 20 1.22 -2.57 -1.52
CA CYS A 20 -0.08 -1.96 -1.62
C CYS A 20 -1.18 -2.96 -1.25
N ALA A 21 -2.08 -2.58 -0.34
CA ALA A 21 -3.17 -3.46 0.11
C ALA A 21 -4.23 -3.75 -0.97
N TYR A 22 -4.30 -2.92 -2.03
CA TYR A 22 -5.27 -3.07 -3.11
C TYR A 22 -4.70 -3.86 -4.29
N SER A 23 -3.59 -3.42 -4.89
CA SER A 23 -2.99 -4.14 -6.04
C SER A 23 -2.12 -5.33 -5.65
N GLY A 24 -1.64 -5.39 -4.40
CA GLY A 24 -0.64 -6.38 -3.98
C GLY A 24 0.76 -6.15 -4.56
N GLU A 25 0.97 -5.01 -5.23
CA GLU A 25 2.27 -4.64 -5.81
C GLU A 25 3.15 -3.96 -4.76
N PRO A 26 4.49 -4.10 -4.87
CA PRO A 26 5.41 -3.34 -4.03
C PRO A 26 5.24 -1.84 -4.27
N MET A 27 5.41 -1.05 -3.21
CA MET A 27 5.47 0.41 -3.29
C MET A 27 6.95 0.80 -3.33
N ASP A 28 7.39 1.25 -4.50
CA ASP A 28 8.78 1.62 -4.84
C ASP A 28 8.80 2.93 -5.65
N ASP A 29 9.92 3.23 -6.30
CA ASP A 29 10.09 4.46 -7.11
C ASP A 29 9.14 4.52 -8.33
N ASP A 30 8.67 3.38 -8.84
CA ASP A 30 7.70 3.31 -9.94
C ASP A 30 6.26 3.38 -9.41
N ASN A 31 6.02 2.79 -8.23
CA ASN A 31 4.71 2.77 -7.57
C ASN A 31 4.72 3.52 -6.24
N GLU A 32 4.74 4.85 -6.32
CA GLU A 32 4.92 5.71 -5.17
C GLU A 32 3.76 5.61 -4.16
N PRO A 33 4.02 5.60 -2.84
CA PRO A 33 2.97 5.49 -1.85
C PRO A 33 2.24 6.83 -1.61
N PHE A 34 0.92 6.81 -1.75
CA PHE A 34 0.02 7.91 -1.42
C PHE A 34 -0.87 7.56 -0.22
N MET A 35 -1.03 8.51 0.69
CA MET A 35 -1.88 8.39 1.88
C MET A 35 -3.16 9.17 1.70
N LEU A 36 -4.28 8.50 1.95
CA LEU A 36 -5.60 9.12 2.07
C LEU A 36 -5.74 9.81 3.44
N PRO A 37 -6.66 10.80 3.59
CA PRO A 37 -6.93 11.47 4.87
C PRO A 37 -7.35 10.54 6.02
N ASN A 38 -7.85 9.34 5.71
CA ASN A 38 -8.17 8.31 6.70
C ASN A 38 -6.94 7.51 7.21
N GLY A 39 -5.75 7.79 6.67
CA GLY A 39 -4.49 7.15 7.07
C GLY A 39 -4.13 5.88 6.31
N TYR A 40 -4.98 5.41 5.38
CA TYR A 40 -4.63 4.27 4.52
C TYR A 40 -3.71 4.70 3.38
N VAL A 41 -2.72 3.85 3.09
CA VAL A 41 -1.71 4.09 2.05
C VAL A 41 -1.95 3.14 0.87
N TYR A 42 -1.94 3.70 -0.33
CA TYR A 42 -2.06 2.99 -1.60
C TYR A 42 -0.97 3.47 -2.56
N GLY A 43 -0.47 2.57 -3.41
CA GLY A 43 0.50 2.95 -4.44
C GLY A 43 -0.15 3.72 -5.59
N ALA A 44 0.62 4.50 -6.33
CA ALA A 44 0.20 5.25 -7.52
C ALA A 44 -0.64 4.40 -8.50
N ASN A 45 -0.22 3.17 -8.78
CA ASN A 45 -0.92 2.25 -9.69
C ASN A 45 -2.33 1.87 -9.17
N SER A 46 -2.50 1.83 -7.85
CA SER A 46 -3.80 1.59 -7.23
C SER A 46 -4.65 2.85 -7.20
N ILE A 47 -4.02 4.02 -7.00
CA ILE A 47 -4.68 5.31 -7.05
C ILE A 47 -5.32 5.55 -8.42
N GLU A 48 -4.60 5.29 -9.52
CA GLU A 48 -5.14 5.43 -10.88
C GLU A 48 -6.35 4.52 -11.14
N LYS A 49 -6.38 3.32 -10.55
CA LYS A 49 -7.50 2.38 -10.66
C LYS A 49 -8.70 2.77 -9.80
N LEU A 50 -8.47 3.44 -8.67
CA LEU A 50 -9.50 3.89 -7.73
C LEU A 50 -10.03 5.29 -8.07
N LEU A 51 -9.37 6.01 -8.98
CA LEU A 51 -9.76 7.33 -9.43
C LEU A 51 -10.98 7.24 -10.35
N ASN A 52 -12.04 7.97 -10.00
CA ASN A 52 -13.21 8.12 -10.84
C ASN A 52 -13.00 9.21 -11.90
N ALA A 53 -13.91 9.27 -12.89
CA ALA A 53 -13.92 10.33 -13.90
C ALA A 53 -14.07 11.77 -13.34
N SER A 54 -14.42 11.91 -12.06
CA SER A 54 -14.55 13.17 -11.33
C SER A 54 -13.32 13.55 -10.51
N ASP A 55 -12.17 12.89 -10.69
CA ASP A 55 -10.94 13.08 -9.89
C ASP A 55 -11.13 12.81 -8.38
N GLU A 56 -12.03 11.90 -8.06
CA GLU A 56 -12.32 11.44 -6.71
C GLU A 56 -11.87 10.00 -6.53
N ILE A 57 -11.27 9.69 -5.39
CA ILE A 57 -10.79 8.35 -5.03
C ILE A 57 -11.73 7.74 -4.02
N VAL A 58 -12.18 6.53 -4.32
CA VAL A 58 -12.98 5.72 -3.41
C VAL A 58 -12.07 4.79 -2.63
N CYS A 59 -12.05 4.91 -1.30
CA CYS A 59 -11.29 4.00 -0.46
C CYS A 59 -11.95 2.60 -0.47
N PRO A 60 -11.26 1.53 -0.92
CA PRO A 60 -11.86 0.19 -0.97
C PRO A 60 -12.10 -0.42 0.42
N ARG A 61 -11.46 0.11 1.48
CA ARG A 61 -11.63 -0.37 2.86
C ARG A 61 -12.77 0.32 3.62
N THR A 62 -12.89 1.64 3.50
CA THR A 62 -13.90 2.42 4.25
C THR A 62 -15.10 2.80 3.40
N GLY A 63 -14.99 2.77 2.07
CA GLY A 63 -16.00 3.28 1.15
C GLY A 63 -16.08 4.81 1.09
N GLU A 64 -15.20 5.52 1.82
CA GLU A 64 -15.15 6.98 1.80
C GLU A 64 -14.56 7.50 0.51
N ILE A 65 -15.03 8.68 0.09
CA ILE A 65 -14.62 9.34 -1.15
C ILE A 65 -13.79 10.56 -0.77
N TYR A 66 -12.60 10.67 -1.37
CA TYR A 66 -11.71 11.80 -1.17
C TYR A 66 -11.30 12.38 -2.52
N PRO A 67 -11.26 13.72 -2.67
CA PRO A 67 -10.73 14.33 -3.87
C PRO A 67 -9.22 14.07 -4.01
N ALA A 68 -8.73 13.90 -5.23
CA ALA A 68 -7.32 13.60 -5.48
C ALA A 68 -6.35 14.66 -4.91
N ASN A 69 -6.78 15.92 -4.82
CA ASN A 69 -6.00 16.99 -4.21
C ASN A 69 -5.78 16.84 -2.70
N GLN A 70 -6.53 15.97 -2.01
CA GLN A 70 -6.31 15.68 -0.58
C GLN A 70 -5.35 14.52 -0.33
N LEU A 71 -4.86 13.85 -1.37
CA LEU A 71 -3.87 12.80 -1.23
C LEU A 71 -2.52 13.39 -0.83
N LEU A 72 -1.87 12.72 0.11
CA LEU A 72 -0.51 13.08 0.52
C LEU A 72 0.47 12.06 -0.06
N ARG A 73 1.43 12.52 -0.85
CA ARG A 73 2.56 11.69 -1.27
C ARG A 73 3.44 11.42 -0.05
N VAL A 74 3.65 10.15 0.24
CA VAL A 74 4.50 9.69 1.34
C VAL A 74 5.84 9.27 0.76
N PHE A 75 6.92 9.56 1.48
CA PHE A 75 8.26 9.10 1.13
C PHE A 75 8.75 8.13 2.19
N VAL A 76 9.38 7.06 1.74
CA VAL A 76 9.97 6.04 2.59
C VAL A 76 11.48 6.21 2.43
N LEU A 77 12.14 6.56 3.54
CA LEU A 77 13.59 6.82 3.59
C LEU A 77 14.40 5.53 3.70
#